data_AF-A0A026WRG9-F1
#
_entry.id   AF-A0A026WRG9-F1
#
_cell.length_a   1.000
_cell.length_b   1.000
_cell.length_c   1.000
_cell.angle_alpha   90.00
_cell.angle_beta   90.00
_cell.angle_gamma   90.00
#
_symmetry.space_group_name_H-M   'P 1'
#
loop_
_entity.id
_entity.type
_entity.pdbx_description
1 polymer ?
#
loop_
_entity_poly.entity_id
_entity_poly.type
_entity_poly.pdbx_seq_one_letter_code
_entity_poly.pdbx_strand_id
1 'polypeptide(L)'
;MIQDFTPSTYERIFVFLATFPILLVCPNQTNHKQAVFDGKKAIRGGIPFVFPQFGAWTFGPPHGFARIIRWNVEKSPERLPSGDIEAIFSIMDSEFTRSLWNSQFRLTYRLILREKELHFNIGVYNPSREDTFSFNLLLHTYFKVPDVRRCQITGLHGCTFVDKTRDNQIFQEGRDVVTVCEWTDRIYQNTQPEHIITNVVSGRKMRVQKYNFPDTVIWNPWQEKARDIPDFGDDEFPNMICVESGHVSTPVILLPGTAFEASQILQVCPLPFAILTRDRRRLVQYRRNSRRCREICRITVNQNSILHTRAAFRSPWYRYVDTVVL
;
A
#
# COMPACT_ATOMS: atom_id res chain seq x y z
N MET A 1 16.01 -16.57 -13.21
CA MET A 1 16.88 -15.71 -14.04
C MET A 1 16.49 -14.27 -13.79
N ILE A 2 17.37 -13.52 -13.12
CA ILE A 2 17.21 -12.10 -12.85
C ILE A 2 17.72 -11.38 -14.10
N GLN A 3 16.87 -10.61 -14.78
CA GLN A 3 17.31 -9.70 -15.83
C GLN A 3 17.51 -8.32 -15.22
N ASP A 4 18.77 -7.86 -15.26
CA ASP A 4 19.19 -6.53 -14.87
C ASP A 4 18.61 -5.47 -15.80
N PHE A 5 17.79 -4.56 -15.25
CA PHE A 5 17.34 -3.35 -15.95
C PHE A 5 18.22 -2.16 -15.53
N THR A 6 18.85 -1.52 -16.52
CA THR A 6 19.68 -0.32 -16.34
C THR A 6 18.84 0.91 -15.95
N PRO A 7 19.39 1.83 -15.13
CA PRO A 7 18.59 2.90 -14.51
C PRO A 7 18.46 4.13 -15.41
N SER A 8 17.22 4.45 -15.78
CA SER A 8 16.83 5.82 -16.15
C SER A 8 15.62 6.22 -15.31
N THR A 9 15.79 7.23 -14.45
CA THR A 9 14.79 8.15 -13.85
C THR A 9 13.40 7.68 -13.35
N TYR A 10 13.10 6.38 -13.27
CA TYR A 10 11.90 5.89 -12.58
C TYR A 10 12.20 5.77 -11.08
N GLU A 11 11.54 6.61 -10.27
CA GLU A 11 11.44 6.39 -8.83
C GLU A 11 10.83 4.99 -8.62
N ARG A 12 11.65 4.06 -8.12
CA ARG A 12 11.35 2.63 -8.14
C ARG A 12 10.10 2.34 -7.33
N ILE A 13 9.16 1.61 -7.94
CA ILE A 13 8.17 0.82 -7.22
C ILE A 13 8.72 -0.59 -7.10
N PHE A 14 9.06 -1.00 -5.88
CA PHE A 14 9.37 -2.40 -5.63
C PHE A 14 8.05 -3.10 -5.36
N VAL A 15 7.65 -4.01 -6.25
CA VAL A 15 6.70 -5.08 -5.95
C VAL A 15 7.54 -6.26 -5.48
N PHE A 16 7.55 -6.55 -4.19
CA PHE A 16 8.21 -7.76 -3.71
C PHE A 16 7.39 -8.97 -4.15
N LEU A 17 7.87 -9.67 -5.18
CA LEU A 17 7.31 -10.95 -5.65
C LEU A 17 7.73 -12.15 -4.77
N ALA A 18 8.27 -11.88 -3.58
CA ALA A 18 8.50 -12.87 -2.56
C ALA A 18 7.29 -12.88 -1.60
N THR A 19 6.35 -13.77 -1.94
CA THR A 19 5.56 -14.56 -0.99
C THR A 19 4.31 -13.94 -0.30
N PHE A 20 4.06 -12.63 -0.19
CA PHE A 20 2.90 -12.06 0.55
C PHE A 20 2.37 -10.73 -0.05
N PRO A 21 1.14 -10.23 0.26
CA PRO A 21 0.54 -9.15 -0.51
C PRO A 21 1.35 -7.87 -0.46
N ILE A 22 1.15 -7.12 -1.53
CA ILE A 22 2.02 -6.11 -2.09
C ILE A 22 2.65 -5.19 -1.05
N LEU A 23 3.96 -5.38 -0.85
CA LEU A 23 4.86 -4.27 -0.57
C LEU A 23 4.91 -3.44 -1.86
N LEU A 24 4.28 -2.27 -1.91
CA LEU A 24 4.73 -1.24 -2.86
C LEU A 24 5.67 -0.36 -2.08
N VAL A 25 6.96 -0.48 -2.34
CA VAL A 25 7.84 0.65 -2.06
C VAL A 25 7.61 1.66 -3.18
N CYS A 26 6.45 2.32 -3.19
CA CYS A 26 6.34 3.62 -3.82
C CYS A 26 7.04 4.60 -2.86
N PRO A 27 7.67 5.71 -3.31
CA PRO A 27 8.21 6.72 -2.40
C PRO A 27 7.23 7.20 -1.32
N ASN A 28 5.93 6.93 -1.53
CA ASN A 28 4.78 7.42 -0.79
C ASN A 28 4.12 6.43 0.19
N GLN A 29 4.65 5.21 0.38
CA GLN A 29 4.13 4.24 1.36
C GLN A 29 5.16 3.95 2.46
N THR A 30 4.68 3.70 3.67
CA THR A 30 5.54 3.29 4.81
C THR A 30 5.63 1.78 4.89
N ASN A 31 6.85 1.28 5.00
CA ASN A 31 7.15 0.03 5.67
C ASN A 31 7.72 0.39 7.04
N HIS A 32 7.29 -0.33 8.06
CA HIS A 32 7.77 -0.11 9.41
C HIS A 32 9.17 -0.69 9.58
N LYS A 33 10.04 -0.03 10.34
CA LYS A 33 11.47 -0.44 10.52
C LYS A 33 11.60 -1.87 11.04
N GLN A 34 10.60 -2.33 11.78
CA GLN A 34 10.55 -3.67 12.38
C GLN A 34 9.64 -4.64 11.61
N ALA A 35 9.19 -4.27 10.40
CA ALA A 35 8.39 -5.16 9.57
C ALA A 35 9.16 -6.46 9.28
N VAL A 36 8.50 -7.59 9.57
CA VAL A 36 9.07 -8.92 9.36
C VAL A 36 8.62 -9.47 8.00
N PHE A 37 9.60 -9.90 7.19
CA PHE A 37 9.39 -10.44 5.83
C PHE A 37 9.67 -11.94 5.76
N ASP A 38 9.29 -12.69 6.80
CA ASP A 38 9.56 -14.12 6.93
C ASP A 38 8.47 -15.01 6.34
N GLY A 39 7.37 -14.39 5.93
CA GLY A 39 6.21 -15.08 5.39
C GLY A 39 5.37 -15.87 6.37
N LYS A 40 5.58 -15.65 7.67
CA LYS A 40 4.80 -16.29 8.74
C LYS A 40 3.79 -15.32 9.34
N LYS A 41 4.00 -14.02 9.15
CA LYS A 41 3.14 -12.94 9.66
C LYS A 41 2.79 -11.95 8.55
N ALA A 42 1.71 -11.22 8.77
CA ALA A 42 1.33 -10.13 7.89
C ALA A 42 2.41 -9.05 7.87
N ILE A 43 2.67 -8.49 6.69
CA ILE A 43 3.62 -7.39 6.54
C ILE A 43 3.05 -6.12 7.18
N ARG A 44 3.86 -5.45 7.99
CA ARG A 44 3.53 -4.14 8.59
C ARG A 44 3.90 -3.00 7.65
N GLY A 45 2.92 -2.55 6.85
CA GLY A 45 3.07 -1.47 5.88
C GLY A 45 2.49 -1.84 4.51
N GLY A 46 2.64 -0.95 3.53
CA GLY A 46 2.16 -1.17 2.16
C GLY A 46 0.62 -1.17 2.04
N ILE A 47 0.07 -2.17 1.33
CA ILE A 47 -1.39 -2.35 1.16
C ILE A 47 -1.78 -3.81 1.45
N PRO A 48 -1.87 -4.23 2.72
CA PRO A 48 -2.36 -5.56 3.06
C PRO A 48 -3.83 -5.75 2.66
N PHE A 49 -4.15 -6.94 2.14
CA PHE A 49 -5.52 -7.36 1.88
C PHE A 49 -6.16 -7.96 3.13
N VAL A 50 -7.32 -7.43 3.52
CA VAL A 50 -8.15 -7.95 4.59
C VAL A 50 -9.29 -8.74 3.97
N PHE A 51 -9.29 -10.06 4.17
CA PHE A 51 -10.30 -10.99 3.68
C PHE A 51 -10.15 -12.35 4.39
N PRO A 52 -11.24 -13.07 4.73
CA PRO A 52 -12.65 -12.72 4.54
C PRO A 52 -13.26 -11.98 5.74
N GLN A 53 -12.48 -11.68 6.78
CA GLN A 53 -12.97 -11.06 8.01
C GLN A 53 -12.19 -9.77 8.29
N PHE A 54 -12.89 -8.69 8.64
CA PHE A 54 -12.27 -7.47 9.15
C PHE A 54 -12.23 -7.48 10.68
N GLY A 55 -11.12 -7.02 11.27
CA GLY A 55 -10.94 -6.96 12.72
C GLY A 55 -10.63 -8.31 13.36
N ALA A 56 -10.97 -8.46 14.65
CA ALA A 56 -10.78 -9.70 15.39
C ALA A 56 -11.61 -10.84 14.78
N TRP A 57 -11.09 -12.07 14.83
CA TRP A 57 -11.77 -13.23 14.30
C TRP A 57 -11.58 -14.43 15.23
N THR A 58 -12.68 -15.07 15.63
CA THR A 58 -12.63 -16.22 16.55
C THR A 58 -11.95 -17.44 15.94
N PHE A 59 -12.14 -17.64 14.63
CA PHE A 59 -11.72 -18.85 13.93
C PHE A 59 -10.37 -18.71 13.21
N GLY A 60 -9.74 -17.54 13.28
CA GLY A 60 -8.51 -17.29 12.55
C GLY A 60 -7.80 -16.01 12.98
N PRO A 61 -6.74 -15.61 12.27
CA PRO A 61 -6.01 -14.40 12.60
C PRO A 61 -6.89 -13.16 12.40
N PRO A 62 -6.63 -12.07 13.15
CA PRO A 62 -7.31 -10.82 12.90
C PRO A 62 -7.06 -10.38 11.44
N HIS A 63 -8.07 -9.74 10.84
CA HIS A 63 -8.09 -9.32 9.44
C HIS A 63 -7.99 -10.46 8.40
N GLY A 64 -8.30 -11.69 8.82
CA GLY A 64 -8.38 -12.84 7.93
C GLY A 64 -7.03 -13.30 7.39
N PHE A 65 -7.10 -14.23 6.43
CA PHE A 65 -5.93 -14.97 5.96
C PHE A 65 -5.27 -14.38 4.70
N ALA A 66 -5.94 -13.53 3.92
CA ALA A 66 -5.42 -13.07 2.63
C ALA A 66 -4.08 -12.31 2.72
N ARG A 67 -3.76 -11.75 3.90
CA ARG A 67 -2.49 -11.09 4.21
C ARG A 67 -1.37 -11.98 4.74
N ILE A 68 -1.66 -13.25 5.01
CA ILE A 68 -0.71 -14.22 5.55
C ILE A 68 -0.60 -15.50 4.70
N ILE A 69 -1.15 -15.47 3.48
CA ILE A 69 -0.97 -16.56 2.51
C ILE A 69 -0.37 -16.03 1.22
N ARG A 70 0.30 -16.92 0.51
CA ARG A 70 0.94 -16.62 -0.77
C ARG A 70 -0.10 -16.52 -1.87
N TRP A 71 -0.07 -15.42 -2.60
CA TRP A 71 -0.85 -15.24 -3.82
C TRP A 71 -0.17 -15.92 -5.01
N ASN A 72 -0.97 -16.55 -5.86
CA ASN A 72 -0.53 -17.04 -7.16
C ASN A 72 -0.36 -15.85 -8.11
N VAL A 73 0.68 -15.87 -8.93
CA VAL A 73 0.86 -14.92 -10.03
C VAL A 73 0.21 -15.52 -11.27
N GLU A 74 -1.00 -15.08 -11.61
CA GLU A 74 -1.70 -15.53 -12.82
C GLU A 74 -1.14 -14.88 -14.07
N LYS A 75 -0.74 -13.61 -13.94
CA LYS A 75 -0.03 -12.86 -14.97
C LYS A 75 1.14 -12.13 -14.34
N SER A 76 2.36 -12.51 -14.74
CA SER A 76 3.59 -11.83 -14.35
C SER A 76 3.59 -10.36 -14.83
N PRO A 77 4.30 -9.45 -14.14
CA PRO A 77 4.39 -8.05 -14.55
C PRO A 77 4.82 -7.91 -16.02
N GLU A 78 3.96 -7.30 -16.82
CA GLU A 78 4.18 -7.06 -18.25
C GLU A 78 3.95 -5.59 -18.57
N ARG A 79 4.78 -5.04 -19.46
CA ARG A 79 4.60 -3.67 -19.98
C ARG A 79 3.59 -3.70 -21.12
N LEU A 80 2.50 -2.95 -20.97
CA LEU A 80 1.47 -2.79 -21.99
C LEU A 80 1.91 -1.84 -23.12
N PRO A 81 1.24 -1.86 -24.29
CA PRO A 81 1.50 -0.90 -25.37
C PRO A 81 1.35 0.57 -24.96
N SER A 82 0.51 0.85 -23.95
CA SER A 82 0.37 2.20 -23.37
C SER A 82 1.61 2.67 -22.60
N GLY A 83 2.52 1.76 -22.27
CA GLY A 83 3.67 2.00 -21.40
C GLY A 83 3.41 1.67 -19.93
N ASP A 84 2.16 1.41 -19.55
CA ASP A 84 1.77 0.97 -18.19
C ASP A 84 2.29 -0.45 -17.89
N ILE A 85 2.37 -0.80 -16.61
CA ILE A 85 2.73 -2.15 -16.16
C ILE A 85 1.51 -2.83 -15.54
N GLU A 86 1.24 -4.07 -15.91
CA GLU A 86 0.13 -4.86 -15.42
C GLU A 86 0.61 -6.18 -14.81
N ALA A 87 0.00 -6.60 -13.70
CA ALA A 87 0.13 -7.95 -13.15
C ALA A 87 -1.22 -8.43 -12.58
N ILE A 88 -1.45 -9.74 -12.57
CA ILE A 88 -2.68 -10.36 -12.05
C ILE A 88 -2.30 -11.44 -11.04
N PHE A 89 -3.00 -11.42 -9.91
CA PHE A 89 -2.76 -12.31 -8.78
C PHE A 89 -4.06 -12.95 -8.32
N SER A 90 -3.95 -14.13 -7.70
CA SER A 90 -5.11 -14.79 -7.10
C SER A 90 -4.81 -15.63 -5.86
N ILE A 91 -5.87 -15.86 -5.09
CA ILE A 91 -5.99 -16.90 -4.08
C ILE A 91 -7.22 -17.72 -4.42
N MET A 92 -7.10 -19.04 -4.30
CA MET A 92 -8.23 -19.97 -4.27
C MET A 92 -8.28 -20.63 -2.89
N ASP A 93 -9.41 -21.24 -2.56
CA ASP A 93 -9.51 -22.03 -1.35
C ASP A 93 -8.47 -23.18 -1.33
N SER A 94 -8.05 -23.52 -0.12
CA SER A 94 -7.12 -24.59 0.20
C SER A 94 -7.56 -25.26 1.50
N GLU A 95 -6.94 -26.38 1.87
CA GLU A 95 -7.19 -27.04 3.16
C GLU A 95 -7.01 -26.07 4.34
N PHE A 96 -5.96 -25.23 4.31
CA PHE A 96 -5.71 -24.22 5.34
C PHE A 96 -6.81 -23.16 5.40
N THR A 97 -7.24 -22.61 4.27
CA THR A 97 -8.30 -21.57 4.32
C THR A 97 -9.63 -22.18 4.73
N ARG A 98 -9.93 -23.42 4.30
CA ARG A 98 -11.16 -24.15 4.65
C ARG A 98 -11.24 -24.54 6.12
N SER A 99 -10.09 -24.76 6.79
CA SER A 99 -10.07 -25.03 8.23
C SER A 99 -10.44 -23.80 9.08
N LEU A 100 -10.22 -22.58 8.55
CA LEU A 100 -10.62 -21.32 9.20
C LEU A 100 -12.01 -20.84 8.75
N TRP A 101 -12.32 -21.01 7.47
CA TRP A 101 -13.56 -20.58 6.81
C TRP A 101 -13.90 -21.55 5.68
N ASN A 102 -14.83 -22.47 5.95
CA ASN A 102 -15.19 -23.54 5.03
C ASN A 102 -16.06 -23.04 3.86
N SER A 103 -15.46 -22.32 2.93
CA SER A 103 -16.11 -21.84 1.70
C SER A 103 -15.19 -22.04 0.51
N GLN A 104 -15.78 -22.39 -0.64
CA GLN A 104 -15.07 -22.34 -1.92
C GLN A 104 -15.02 -20.90 -2.38
N PHE A 105 -13.87 -20.40 -2.84
CA PHE A 105 -13.79 -19.03 -3.32
C PHE A 105 -12.62 -18.85 -4.29
N ARG A 106 -12.71 -17.81 -5.12
CA ARG A 106 -11.56 -17.26 -5.84
C ARG A 106 -11.50 -15.76 -5.64
N LEU A 107 -10.42 -15.29 -5.01
CA LEU A 107 -10.12 -13.87 -4.86
C LEU A 107 -9.02 -13.52 -5.87
N THR A 108 -9.26 -12.54 -6.73
CA THR A 108 -8.28 -12.05 -7.70
C THR A 108 -8.06 -10.55 -7.52
N TYR A 109 -6.86 -10.07 -7.85
CA TYR A 109 -6.71 -8.67 -8.18
C TYR A 109 -5.80 -8.45 -9.38
N ARG A 110 -6.15 -7.45 -10.17
CA ARG A 110 -5.36 -6.89 -11.25
C ARG A 110 -4.76 -5.57 -10.80
N LEU A 111 -3.44 -5.52 -10.79
CA LEU A 111 -2.64 -4.35 -10.46
C LEU A 111 -2.20 -3.66 -11.75
N ILE A 112 -2.48 -2.36 -11.88
CA ILE A 112 -1.97 -1.55 -12.99
C ILE A 112 -1.18 -0.39 -12.41
N LEU A 113 0.10 -0.33 -12.78
CA LEU A 113 0.96 0.81 -12.49
C LEU A 113 1.02 1.73 -13.70
N ARG A 114 0.61 2.98 -13.48
CA ARG A 114 0.72 4.09 -14.43
C ARG A 114 1.66 5.15 -13.90
N GLU A 115 1.96 6.17 -14.70
CA GLU A 115 2.91 7.24 -14.34
C GLU A 115 2.61 7.91 -12.97
N LYS A 116 1.34 8.14 -12.65
CA LYS A 116 0.90 8.85 -11.43
C LYS A 116 -0.18 8.12 -10.65
N GLU A 117 -0.54 6.92 -11.10
CA GLU A 117 -1.67 6.17 -10.59
C GLU A 117 -1.30 4.72 -10.33
N LEU A 118 -1.89 4.17 -9.29
CA LEU A 118 -1.88 2.75 -9.00
C LEU A 118 -3.32 2.25 -8.90
N HIS A 119 -3.68 1.32 -9.77
CA HIS A 119 -5.04 0.79 -9.87
C HIS A 119 -5.08 -0.63 -9.32
N PHE A 120 -6.07 -0.89 -8.48
CA PHE A 120 -6.46 -2.21 -8.00
C PHE A 120 -7.86 -2.51 -8.52
N ASN A 121 -8.02 -3.56 -9.30
CA ASN A 121 -9.32 -4.11 -9.65
C ASN A 121 -9.42 -5.48 -9.01
N ILE A 122 -10.42 -5.70 -8.18
CA ILE A 122 -10.51 -6.86 -7.28
C ILE A 122 -11.79 -7.62 -7.62
N GLY A 123 -11.67 -8.93 -7.74
CA GLY A 123 -12.81 -9.84 -7.95
C GLY A 123 -12.87 -10.88 -6.84
N VAL A 124 -14.06 -11.15 -6.32
CA VAL A 124 -14.34 -12.31 -5.47
C VAL A 124 -15.42 -13.14 -6.16
N TYR A 125 -15.12 -14.39 -6.47
CA TYR A 125 -16.04 -15.30 -7.13
C TYR A 125 -16.42 -16.44 -6.18
N ASN A 126 -17.71 -16.78 -6.14
CA ASN A 126 -18.22 -17.96 -5.47
C ASN A 126 -18.42 -19.10 -6.48
N PRO A 127 -17.50 -20.09 -6.54
CA PRO A 127 -17.64 -21.24 -7.44
C PRO A 127 -18.60 -22.31 -6.92
N SER A 128 -19.11 -22.20 -5.69
CA SER A 128 -20.08 -23.16 -5.17
C SER A 128 -21.35 -23.15 -6.02
N ARG A 129 -21.99 -24.32 -6.12
CA ARG A 129 -23.28 -24.49 -6.80
C ARG A 129 -24.46 -24.27 -5.87
N GLU A 130 -24.23 -24.35 -4.56
CA GLU A 130 -25.30 -24.43 -3.55
C GLU A 130 -25.07 -23.45 -2.40
N ASP A 131 -23.81 -23.27 -1.98
CA ASP A 131 -23.50 -22.50 -0.77
C ASP A 131 -23.37 -21.01 -1.06
N THR A 132 -24.12 -20.22 -0.30
CA THR A 132 -23.87 -18.79 -0.15
C THR A 132 -22.79 -18.59 0.92
N PHE A 133 -21.89 -17.62 0.71
CA PHE A 133 -20.99 -17.19 1.78
C PHE A 133 -21.04 -15.69 1.97
N SER A 134 -20.60 -15.23 3.15
CA SER A 134 -20.44 -13.81 3.44
C SER A 134 -19.00 -13.46 3.76
N PHE A 135 -18.54 -12.27 3.38
CA PHE A 135 -17.19 -11.82 3.64
C PHE A 135 -17.11 -10.30 3.83
N ASN A 136 -16.05 -9.85 4.50
CA ASN A 136 -15.54 -8.50 4.43
C ASN A 136 -14.33 -8.44 3.50
N LEU A 137 -14.16 -7.30 2.84
CA LEU A 137 -12.98 -7.00 2.03
C LEU A 137 -12.51 -5.59 2.31
N LEU A 138 -11.21 -5.42 2.55
CA LEU A 138 -10.61 -4.10 2.74
C LEU A 138 -9.15 -4.06 2.28
N LEU A 139 -8.75 -2.92 1.72
CA LEU A 139 -7.37 -2.58 1.39
C LEU A 139 -6.78 -1.70 2.49
N HIS A 140 -5.94 -2.28 3.35
CA HIS A 140 -5.40 -1.62 4.54
C HIS A 140 -4.24 -0.67 4.18
N THR A 141 -4.52 0.37 3.41
CA THR A 141 -3.49 1.21 2.75
C THR A 141 -2.77 2.13 3.75
N TYR A 142 -1.46 1.94 3.91
CA TYR A 142 -0.57 2.78 4.72
C TYR A 142 0.00 3.92 3.88
N PHE A 143 -0.38 5.17 4.17
CA PHE A 143 0.23 6.35 3.57
C PHE A 143 1.39 6.88 4.39
N LYS A 144 2.51 7.14 3.72
CA LYS A 144 3.65 7.83 4.33
C LYS A 144 3.40 9.32 4.39
N VAL A 145 3.51 9.87 5.58
CA VAL A 145 3.32 11.30 5.84
C VAL A 145 4.48 11.84 6.67
N PRO A 146 4.87 13.11 6.53
CA PRO A 146 5.90 13.70 7.39
C PRO A 146 5.43 13.82 8.84
N ASP A 147 4.14 14.12 9.04
CA ASP A 147 3.51 14.28 10.34
C ASP A 147 1.99 14.10 10.20
N VAL A 148 1.44 13.06 10.83
CA VAL A 148 0.01 12.72 10.79
C VAL A 148 -0.87 13.83 11.32
N ARG A 149 -0.39 14.63 12.28
CA ARG A 149 -1.12 15.76 12.87
C ARG A 149 -1.40 16.88 11.87
N ARG A 150 -0.63 16.91 10.78
CA ARG A 150 -0.74 17.90 9.70
C ARG A 150 -1.47 17.36 8.47
N CYS A 151 -1.93 16.11 8.53
CA CYS A 151 -2.69 15.50 7.44
C CYS A 151 -4.17 15.87 7.58
N GLN A 152 -4.79 16.17 6.46
CA GLN A 152 -6.23 16.41 6.36
C GLN A 152 -6.82 15.43 5.35
N ILE A 153 -7.97 14.86 5.68
CA ILE A 153 -8.68 13.90 4.85
C ILE A 153 -10.06 14.46 4.53
N THR A 154 -10.39 14.59 3.25
CA THR A 154 -11.67 15.12 2.78
C THR A 154 -12.70 14.03 2.51
N GLY A 155 -13.97 14.41 2.32
CA GLY A 155 -15.02 13.50 1.85
C GLY A 155 -15.65 12.64 2.94
N LEU A 156 -15.46 13.02 4.21
CA LEU A 156 -16.03 12.34 5.38
C LEU A 156 -17.02 13.21 6.16
N HIS A 157 -17.19 14.49 5.80
CA HIS A 157 -18.17 15.37 6.42
C HIS A 157 -19.59 14.80 6.29
N GLY A 158 -20.34 14.80 7.39
CA GLY A 158 -21.70 14.26 7.47
C GLY A 158 -21.78 12.74 7.58
N CYS A 159 -20.68 12.00 7.37
CA CYS A 159 -20.67 10.55 7.49
C CYS A 159 -20.86 10.11 8.95
N THR A 160 -21.58 9.01 9.13
CA THR A 160 -21.63 8.28 10.39
C THR A 160 -20.39 7.40 10.50
N PHE A 161 -19.80 7.31 11.69
CA PHE A 161 -18.67 6.42 11.93
C PHE A 161 -18.75 5.70 13.29
N VAL A 162 -18.21 4.50 13.32
CA VAL A 162 -17.97 3.72 14.54
C VAL A 162 -16.55 4.02 15.03
N ASP A 163 -16.39 4.42 16.29
CA ASP A 163 -15.08 4.65 16.90
C ASP A 163 -14.69 3.49 17.84
N LYS A 164 -13.76 2.63 17.39
CA LYS A 164 -13.33 1.48 18.20
C LYS A 164 -12.54 1.88 19.45
N THR A 165 -12.03 3.11 19.49
CA THR A 165 -11.30 3.65 20.66
C THR A 165 -12.23 4.16 21.76
N ARG A 166 -13.54 4.20 21.47
CA ARG A 166 -14.63 4.62 22.34
C ARG A 166 -15.68 3.52 22.44
N ASP A 167 -15.25 2.27 22.65
CA ASP A 167 -16.12 1.11 22.83
C ASP A 167 -17.14 0.88 21.69
N ASN A 168 -16.72 1.18 20.44
CA ASN A 168 -17.56 1.10 19.24
C ASN A 168 -18.79 2.05 19.27
N GLN A 169 -18.70 3.16 19.99
CA GLN A 169 -19.72 4.20 19.94
C GLN A 169 -19.84 4.79 18.51
N ILE A 170 -21.06 5.22 18.19
CA ILE A 170 -21.42 5.78 16.89
C ILE A 170 -21.46 7.30 16.99
N PHE A 171 -20.81 7.96 16.04
CA PHE A 171 -20.74 9.42 15.94
C PHE A 171 -21.03 9.88 14.52
N GLN A 172 -21.24 11.19 14.35
CA GLN A 172 -21.32 11.84 13.05
C GLN A 172 -20.16 12.84 12.90
N GLU A 173 -19.50 12.82 11.74
CA GLU A 173 -18.39 13.72 11.45
C GLU A 173 -18.89 15.11 11.05
N GLY A 174 -18.82 16.06 11.97
CA GLY A 174 -19.22 17.45 11.71
C GLY A 174 -18.14 18.30 11.04
N ARG A 175 -16.88 17.86 11.02
CA ARG A 175 -15.77 18.64 10.45
C ARG A 175 -15.77 18.56 8.92
N ASP A 176 -15.35 19.63 8.25
CA ASP A 176 -15.17 19.64 6.79
C ASP A 176 -14.03 18.71 6.36
N VAL A 177 -13.01 18.60 7.19
CA VAL A 177 -11.85 17.74 6.99
C VAL A 177 -11.49 17.00 8.29
N VAL A 178 -11.14 15.73 8.15
CA VAL A 178 -10.69 14.90 9.27
C VAL A 178 -9.20 15.15 9.50
N THR A 179 -8.86 15.45 10.75
CA THR A 179 -7.50 15.49 11.27
C THR A 179 -7.35 14.45 12.39
N VAL A 180 -6.13 13.92 12.55
CA VAL A 180 -5.80 12.87 13.52
C VAL A 180 -4.75 13.40 14.50
N CYS A 181 -5.15 13.54 15.76
CA CYS A 181 -4.32 14.10 16.85
C CYS A 181 -4.29 13.19 18.10
N GLU A 182 -4.82 11.98 17.98
CA GLU A 182 -4.95 10.99 19.04
C GLU A 182 -5.00 9.58 18.43
N TRP A 183 -4.97 8.55 19.29
CA TRP A 183 -5.26 7.18 18.85
C TRP A 183 -6.61 7.15 18.14
N THR A 184 -6.59 6.70 16.88
CA THR A 184 -7.76 6.72 16.00
C THR A 184 -7.92 5.35 15.36
N ASP A 185 -9.12 4.77 15.49
CA ASP A 185 -9.57 3.56 14.77
C ASP A 185 -11.06 3.76 14.48
N ARG A 186 -11.35 4.42 13.36
CA ARG A 186 -12.70 4.86 13.00
C ARG A 186 -13.14 4.23 11.68
N ILE A 187 -14.31 3.62 11.68
CA ILE A 187 -14.96 3.06 10.48
C ILE A 187 -16.03 4.04 10.01
N TYR A 188 -15.73 4.84 9.00
CA TYR A 188 -16.73 5.71 8.36
C TYR A 188 -17.56 4.89 7.38
N GLN A 189 -18.88 4.99 7.50
CA GLN A 189 -19.84 4.21 6.74
C GLN A 189 -20.40 5.00 5.56
N ASN A 190 -20.65 4.33 4.43
CA ASN A 190 -21.29 4.92 3.24
C ASN A 190 -20.64 6.24 2.80
N THR A 191 -19.31 6.27 2.73
CA THR A 191 -18.56 7.47 2.41
C THR A 191 -18.57 7.76 0.91
N GLN A 192 -18.19 8.99 0.55
CA GLN A 192 -18.02 9.37 -0.85
C GLN A 192 -16.97 8.46 -1.54
N PRO A 193 -17.09 8.22 -2.85
CA PRO A 193 -16.15 7.36 -3.58
C PRO A 193 -14.75 7.97 -3.72
N GLU A 194 -14.54 9.22 -3.28
CA GLU A 194 -13.28 9.92 -3.41
C GLU A 194 -12.85 10.60 -2.10
N HIS A 195 -11.58 10.45 -1.75
CA HIS A 195 -10.92 11.14 -0.64
C HIS A 195 -9.62 11.78 -1.09
N ILE A 196 -9.34 12.98 -0.58
CA ILE A 196 -8.04 13.65 -0.73
C ILE A 196 -7.34 13.65 0.62
N ILE A 197 -6.15 13.05 0.66
CA ILE A 197 -5.23 13.10 1.79
C ILE A 197 -4.16 14.17 1.48
N THR A 198 -4.07 15.19 2.34
CA THR A 198 -3.05 16.23 2.21
C THR A 198 -1.76 15.87 2.93
N ASN A 199 -0.68 16.57 2.58
CA ASN A 199 0.63 16.43 3.21
C ASN A 199 1.18 14.99 3.16
N VAL A 200 0.86 14.26 2.10
CA VAL A 200 1.54 13.01 1.76
C VAL A 200 2.90 13.37 1.15
N VAL A 201 3.90 12.50 1.32
CA VAL A 201 5.30 12.61 0.86
C VAL A 201 5.65 13.80 -0.05
N SER A 202 6.61 14.59 0.41
CA SER A 202 7.05 15.85 -0.23
C SER A 202 5.97 16.94 -0.30
N GLY A 203 4.99 16.89 0.62
CA GLY A 203 3.92 17.90 0.75
C GLY A 203 2.86 17.83 -0.36
N ARG A 204 2.80 16.71 -1.09
CA ARG A 204 1.80 16.47 -2.14
C ARG A 204 0.46 16.07 -1.54
N LYS A 205 -0.54 15.96 -2.40
CA LYS A 205 -1.83 15.34 -2.05
C LYS A 205 -1.91 13.97 -2.70
N MET A 206 -2.52 13.02 -2.01
CA MET A 206 -2.90 11.73 -2.55
C MET A 206 -4.41 11.69 -2.70
N ARG A 207 -4.88 11.27 -3.87
CA ARG A 207 -6.29 10.97 -4.09
C ARG A 207 -6.50 9.47 -4.00
N VAL A 208 -7.49 9.07 -3.22
CA VAL A 208 -8.04 7.71 -3.17
C VAL A 208 -9.40 7.77 -3.84
N GLN A 209 -9.56 7.01 -4.93
CA GLN A 209 -10.87 6.75 -5.53
C GLN A 209 -11.22 5.30 -5.31
N LYS A 210 -12.46 5.02 -4.96
CA LYS A 210 -12.93 3.67 -4.63
C LYS A 210 -14.27 3.38 -5.29
N TYR A 211 -14.46 2.13 -5.69
CA TYR A 211 -15.71 1.61 -6.24
C TYR A 211 -16.10 0.34 -5.49
N ASN A 212 -17.39 0.23 -5.15
CA ASN A 212 -17.97 -0.87 -4.38
C ASN A 212 -17.30 -1.16 -3.02
N PHE A 213 -16.56 -0.17 -2.50
CA PHE A 213 -16.10 -0.09 -1.13
C PHE A 213 -16.89 1.04 -0.45
N PRO A 214 -18.01 0.76 0.22
CA PRO A 214 -18.86 1.78 0.83
C PRO A 214 -18.18 2.45 2.04
N ASP A 215 -17.25 1.77 2.70
CA ASP A 215 -16.66 2.23 3.95
C ASP A 215 -15.24 2.78 3.75
N THR A 216 -14.82 3.64 4.67
CA THR A 216 -13.44 4.12 4.77
C THR A 216 -12.98 4.01 6.21
N VAL A 217 -11.92 3.24 6.47
CA VAL A 217 -11.32 3.15 7.81
C VAL A 217 -10.16 4.14 7.91
N ILE A 218 -10.16 4.93 8.98
CA ILE A 218 -9.05 5.82 9.34
C ILE A 218 -8.38 5.24 10.58
N TRP A 219 -7.10 4.93 10.46
CA TRP A 219 -6.34 4.33 11.56
C TRP A 219 -4.96 4.96 11.75
N ASN A 220 -4.66 5.28 13.00
CA ASN A 220 -3.33 5.60 13.49
C ASN A 220 -3.21 5.10 14.93
N PRO A 221 -2.20 4.28 15.28
CA PRO A 221 -2.10 3.66 16.60
C PRO A 221 -1.76 4.68 17.70
N TRP A 222 -1.19 5.82 17.35
CA TRP A 222 -0.60 6.76 18.30
C TRP A 222 0.49 6.11 19.17
N GLN A 223 1.02 6.87 20.13
CA GLN A 223 2.21 6.47 20.88
C GLN A 223 2.01 5.20 21.73
N GLU A 224 0.91 5.11 22.48
CA GLU A 224 0.69 4.01 23.41
C GLU A 224 0.44 2.69 22.67
N LYS A 225 -0.46 2.66 21.69
CA LYS A 225 -0.70 1.44 20.92
C LYS A 225 0.44 1.08 19.99
N ALA A 226 1.25 2.03 19.53
CA ALA A 226 2.45 1.71 18.74
C ALA A 226 3.40 0.79 19.52
N ARG A 227 3.62 1.07 20.81
CA ARG A 227 4.48 0.25 21.70
C ARG A 227 3.96 -1.16 21.92
N ASP A 228 2.64 -1.34 21.86
CA ASP A 228 1.98 -2.64 22.03
C ASP A 228 2.07 -3.51 20.74
N ILE A 229 2.54 -2.96 19.62
CA ILE A 229 2.61 -3.65 18.33
C ILE A 229 4.06 -4.12 18.09
N PRO A 230 4.37 -5.42 18.22
CA PRO A 230 5.77 -5.90 18.24
C PRO A 230 6.56 -5.70 16.94
N ASP A 231 5.89 -5.43 15.83
CA ASP A 231 6.48 -5.23 14.50
C ASP A 231 6.38 -3.77 14.01
N PHE A 232 6.16 -2.84 14.93
CA PHE A 232 5.99 -1.40 14.67
C PHE A 232 6.95 -0.61 15.54
N GLY A 233 7.72 0.31 14.96
CA GLY A 233 8.61 1.15 15.77
C GLY A 233 7.82 2.18 16.58
N ASP A 234 8.12 2.31 17.88
CA ASP A 234 7.44 3.20 18.82
C ASP A 234 7.25 4.64 18.30
N ASP A 235 8.23 5.15 17.56
CA ASP A 235 8.26 6.53 17.04
C ASP A 235 7.75 6.66 15.60
N GLU A 236 7.16 5.61 15.02
CA GLU A 236 6.75 5.60 13.61
C GLU A 236 5.31 6.07 13.37
N PHE A 237 4.48 6.08 14.42
CA PHE A 237 3.08 6.54 14.31
C PHE A 237 2.94 7.96 13.73
N PRO A 238 3.83 8.95 13.98
CA PRO A 238 3.67 10.27 13.39
C PRO A 238 3.87 10.27 11.88
N ASN A 239 4.56 9.26 11.33
CA ASN A 239 4.95 9.24 9.91
C ASN A 239 4.02 8.41 9.02
N MET A 240 2.88 7.99 9.55
CA MET A 240 1.92 7.18 8.82
C MET A 240 0.48 7.56 9.11
N ILE A 241 -0.39 7.28 8.15
CA ILE A 241 -1.84 7.25 8.35
C ILE A 241 -2.41 6.15 7.47
N CYS A 242 -3.30 5.34 8.03
CA CYS A 242 -4.09 4.42 7.21
C CYS A 242 -5.38 5.11 6.77
N VAL A 243 -5.63 5.07 5.46
CA VAL A 243 -6.92 5.44 4.86
C VAL A 243 -7.32 4.28 3.95
N GLU A 244 -8.25 3.49 4.43
CA GLU A 244 -8.47 2.13 3.94
C GLU A 244 -9.83 2.03 3.25
N SER A 245 -9.84 1.63 1.98
CA SER A 245 -11.09 1.38 1.26
C SER A 245 -11.62 0.00 1.61
N GLY A 246 -12.87 -0.10 2.07
CA GLY A 246 -13.43 -1.38 2.49
C GLY A 246 -14.94 -1.54 2.36
N HIS A 247 -15.37 -2.79 2.51
CA HIS A 247 -16.74 -3.25 2.68
C HIS A 247 -16.75 -4.07 3.97
N VAL A 248 -16.85 -3.36 5.10
CA VAL A 248 -16.54 -3.87 6.45
C VAL A 248 -17.59 -3.52 7.50
N SER A 249 -18.40 -2.49 7.28
CA SER A 249 -19.50 -2.12 8.18
C SER A 249 -20.62 -3.15 8.14
N THR A 250 -20.81 -3.77 6.97
CA THR A 250 -21.67 -4.92 6.75
C THR A 250 -20.90 -5.94 5.90
N PRO A 251 -21.14 -7.25 6.02
CA PRO A 251 -20.52 -8.22 5.14
C PRO A 251 -21.22 -8.26 3.78
N VAL A 252 -20.44 -8.48 2.72
CA VAL A 252 -20.96 -8.83 1.40
C VAL A 252 -21.52 -10.25 1.49
N ILE A 253 -22.74 -10.47 0.99
CA ILE A 253 -23.32 -11.81 0.84
C ILE A 253 -23.21 -12.19 -0.65
N LEU A 254 -22.53 -13.30 -0.95
CA LEU A 254 -22.26 -13.73 -2.31
C LEU A 254 -22.91 -15.08 -2.61
N LEU A 255 -23.88 -15.06 -3.53
CA LEU A 255 -24.66 -16.23 -3.94
C LEU A 255 -23.83 -17.21 -4.79
N PRO A 256 -24.23 -18.49 -4.88
CA PRO A 256 -23.62 -19.49 -5.76
C PRO A 256 -23.46 -18.99 -7.20
N GLY A 257 -22.28 -19.20 -7.78
CA GLY A 257 -21.96 -18.82 -9.17
C GLY A 257 -21.91 -17.32 -9.45
N THR A 258 -21.97 -16.46 -8.43
CA THR A 258 -21.91 -14.99 -8.60
C THR A 258 -20.54 -14.43 -8.25
N ALA A 259 -20.28 -13.20 -8.72
CA ALA A 259 -19.04 -12.47 -8.47
C ALA A 259 -19.32 -11.09 -7.88
N PHE A 260 -18.40 -10.66 -7.01
CA PHE A 260 -18.30 -9.32 -6.47
C PHE A 260 -17.08 -8.64 -7.07
N GLU A 261 -17.22 -7.39 -7.48
CA GLU A 261 -16.13 -6.57 -8.02
C GLU A 261 -16.00 -5.26 -7.25
N ALA A 262 -14.77 -4.88 -6.93
CA ALA A 262 -14.43 -3.60 -6.31
C ALA A 262 -13.13 -3.05 -6.88
N SER A 263 -12.89 -1.75 -6.72
CA SER A 263 -11.63 -1.15 -7.16
C SER A 263 -11.16 -0.01 -6.26
N GLN A 264 -9.84 0.22 -6.28
CA GLN A 264 -9.19 1.36 -5.66
C GLN A 264 -8.16 1.95 -6.63
N ILE A 265 -8.18 3.27 -6.79
CA ILE A 265 -7.16 4.02 -7.51
C ILE A 265 -6.47 4.96 -6.52
N LEU A 266 -5.15 4.86 -6.45
CA LEU A 266 -4.30 5.80 -5.73
C LEU A 266 -3.64 6.71 -6.75
N GLN A 267 -3.93 8.02 -6.70
CA GLN A 267 -3.31 9.01 -7.60
C GLN A 267 -2.55 10.08 -6.82
N VAL A 268 -1.28 10.28 -7.19
CA VAL A 268 -0.52 11.44 -6.71
C VAL A 268 -1.01 12.70 -7.44
N CYS A 269 -1.59 13.63 -6.70
CA CYS A 269 -2.02 14.90 -7.27
C CYS A 269 -0.81 15.79 -7.59
N PRO A 270 -0.82 16.50 -8.73
CA PRO A 270 0.24 17.45 -9.05
C PRO A 270 0.31 18.57 -8.01
N LEU A 271 1.53 19.05 -7.75
CA LEU A 271 1.71 20.27 -6.95
C LEU A 271 1.11 21.45 -7.71
N PRO A 272 0.42 22.39 -7.03
CA PRO A 272 0.00 23.62 -7.67
C PRO A 272 1.23 24.36 -8.24
N PHE A 273 1.10 24.84 -9.48
CA PHE A 273 2.17 25.46 -10.29
C PHE A 273 2.98 26.55 -9.54
N ALA A 274 2.39 27.20 -8.54
CA ALA A 274 3.02 28.25 -7.74
C ALA A 274 4.29 27.79 -6.99
N ILE A 275 4.37 26.52 -6.56
CA ILE A 275 5.50 26.03 -5.74
C ILE A 275 6.75 25.75 -6.59
N LEU A 276 6.58 25.39 -7.87
CA LEU A 276 7.70 25.14 -8.80
C LEU A 276 8.57 26.38 -9.06
N THR A 277 8.04 27.58 -8.84
CA THR A 277 8.77 28.83 -9.07
C THR A 277 9.76 29.17 -7.95
N ARG A 278 9.52 28.72 -6.71
CA ARG A 278 10.44 28.91 -5.57
C ARG A 278 11.66 27.99 -5.66
N ASP A 279 11.49 26.77 -6.16
CA ASP A 279 12.58 25.79 -6.23
C ASP A 279 13.51 25.99 -7.44
N ARG A 280 12.97 26.55 -8.54
CA ARG A 280 13.81 26.98 -9.68
C ARG A 280 14.86 28.03 -9.28
N ARG A 281 14.57 28.91 -8.29
CA ARG A 281 15.56 29.90 -7.82
C ARG A 281 16.71 29.24 -7.04
N ARG A 282 16.47 28.13 -6.33
CA ARG A 282 17.54 27.37 -5.66
C ARG A 282 18.39 26.56 -6.64
N LEU A 283 17.78 25.98 -7.68
CA LEU A 283 18.50 25.21 -8.72
C LEU A 283 19.41 26.08 -9.62
N VAL A 284 19.06 27.35 -9.83
CA VAL A 284 19.92 28.28 -10.62
C VAL A 284 21.21 28.65 -9.87
N GLN A 285 21.19 28.64 -8.52
CA GLN A 285 22.40 28.91 -7.72
C GLN A 285 23.44 27.78 -7.84
N TYR A 286 22.99 26.53 -7.95
CA TYR A 286 23.88 25.36 -8.05
C TYR A 286 24.55 25.24 -9.44
N ARG A 287 23.87 25.69 -10.51
CA ARG A 287 24.42 25.68 -11.88
C ARG A 287 25.56 26.68 -12.12
N ARG A 288 25.79 27.65 -11.22
CA ARG A 288 26.93 28.59 -11.35
C ARG A 288 28.25 28.04 -10.79
N ASN A 289 28.23 27.02 -9.95
CA ASN A 289 29.45 26.45 -9.34
C ASN A 289 30.00 25.18 -10.02
N SER A 290 29.37 24.66 -11.08
CA SER A 290 29.81 23.43 -11.76
C SER A 290 30.48 23.63 -13.13
N ARG A 291 31.10 24.80 -13.38
CA ARG A 291 31.86 25.09 -14.62
C ARG A 291 33.26 24.42 -14.68
N ARG A 292 33.49 23.33 -13.94
CA ARG A 292 34.75 22.59 -13.97
C ARG A 292 34.45 21.09 -13.96
N CYS A 293 34.15 20.55 -15.14
CA CYS A 293 34.29 19.14 -15.55
C CYS A 293 33.58 18.98 -16.90
N ARG A 294 34.29 19.28 -17.98
CA ARG A 294 34.05 18.68 -19.30
C ARG A 294 35.27 17.85 -19.59
N GLU A 295 35.13 16.52 -19.67
CA GLU A 295 35.83 15.67 -20.64
C GLU A 295 35.36 14.20 -20.50
N ILE A 296 34.87 13.70 -21.63
CA ILE A 296 35.14 12.39 -22.25
C ILE A 296 34.82 11.10 -21.44
N CYS A 297 33.89 10.29 -21.97
CA CYS A 297 34.23 8.93 -22.42
C CYS A 297 33.11 8.31 -23.29
N ARG A 298 33.45 8.08 -24.57
CA ARG A 298 32.85 7.01 -25.41
C ARG A 298 33.29 5.67 -24.83
N ILE A 299 32.43 4.65 -24.85
CA ILE A 299 32.88 3.28 -24.59
C ILE A 299 32.35 2.36 -25.69
N THR A 300 33.33 1.75 -26.37
CA THR A 300 33.28 0.62 -27.30
C THR A 300 33.19 -0.68 -26.48
N VAL A 301 32.46 -1.67 -26.99
CA VAL A 301 32.33 -3.01 -26.40
C VAL A 301 33.56 -3.86 -26.75
N ASN A 302 34.24 -4.45 -25.76
CA ASN A 302 34.84 -5.78 -25.94
C ASN A 302 35.17 -6.53 -24.63
N GLN A 303 35.26 -7.85 -24.78
CA GLN A 303 35.19 -8.94 -23.80
C GLN A 303 36.47 -9.20 -22.97
N ASN A 304 36.24 -9.88 -21.83
CA ASN A 304 37.12 -10.78 -21.06
C ASN A 304 38.13 -10.25 -20.00
N SER A 305 38.18 -11.07 -18.92
CA SER A 305 39.25 -11.32 -17.92
C SER A 305 39.48 -10.37 -16.73
N ILE A 306 39.04 -10.86 -15.55
CA ILE A 306 39.69 -10.97 -14.23
C ILE A 306 40.96 -10.13 -13.99
N LEU A 307 40.94 -9.25 -12.97
CA LEU A 307 41.96 -9.14 -11.90
C LEU A 307 41.54 -8.15 -10.80
N HIS A 308 41.84 -8.53 -9.56
CA HIS A 308 41.59 -7.80 -8.32
C HIS A 308 42.33 -6.45 -8.22
N THR A 309 41.70 -5.44 -7.63
CA THR A 309 42.39 -4.52 -6.70
C THR A 309 41.39 -3.80 -5.78
N ARG A 310 41.66 -3.86 -4.47
CA ARG A 310 40.94 -3.16 -3.40
C ARG A 310 41.31 -1.67 -3.42
N ALA A 311 40.32 -0.79 -3.36
CA ALA A 311 40.48 0.55 -2.78
C ALA A 311 39.20 0.90 -2.01
N ALA A 312 39.36 1.10 -0.70
CA ALA A 312 38.29 1.40 0.23
C ALA A 312 37.95 2.90 0.18
N PHE A 313 36.67 3.22 -0.03
CA PHE A 313 36.07 4.46 0.45
C PHE A 313 34.85 4.10 1.30
N ARG A 314 34.97 4.36 2.60
CA ARG A 314 33.91 4.17 3.60
C ARG A 314 32.91 5.32 3.47
N SER A 315 31.65 5.00 3.15
CA SER A 315 30.49 5.87 3.39
C SER A 315 29.48 5.12 4.29
N PRO A 316 28.96 5.73 5.36
CA PRO A 316 28.12 5.03 6.33
C PRO A 316 26.64 5.11 5.94
N TRP A 317 26.23 4.56 4.80
CA TRP A 317 24.81 4.45 4.42
C TRP A 317 24.44 3.17 3.64
N TYR A 318 25.27 2.14 3.71
CA TYR A 318 24.95 0.80 3.21
C TYR A 318 25.13 -0.24 4.31
N ARG A 319 24.05 -0.61 5.00
CA ARG A 319 23.89 -1.91 5.66
C ARG A 319 22.42 -2.29 5.57
N TYR A 320 22.19 -3.57 5.27
CA TYR A 320 20.91 -4.26 5.06
C TYR A 320 20.29 -4.12 3.66
N VAL A 321 20.88 -4.80 2.68
CA VAL A 321 20.19 -5.85 1.88
C VAL A 321 21.27 -6.80 1.38
N ASP A 322 21.56 -7.85 2.14
CA ASP A 322 22.29 -9.01 1.64
C ASP A 322 21.67 -10.24 2.30
N THR A 323 21.40 -11.26 1.47
CA THR A 323 20.99 -12.63 1.84
C THR A 323 19.51 -12.82 2.23
N VAL A 324 18.69 -13.37 1.32
CA VAL A 324 18.25 -14.78 1.38
C VAL A 324 17.85 -15.18 -0.04
N VAL A 325 18.77 -15.87 -0.74
CA VAL A 325 18.44 -16.85 -1.76
C VAL A 325 18.57 -18.19 -1.05
N LEU A 326 17.43 -18.84 -0.82
CA LEU A 326 17.21 -20.30 -0.85
C LEU A 326 15.70 -20.53 -0.68
#